data_AF-E0SGA9-F1
#
_entry.id   AF-E0SGA9-F1
#
_cell.length_a   1.000
_cell.length_b   1.000
_cell.length_c   1.000
_cell.angle_alpha   90.00
_cell.angle_beta   90.00
_cell.angle_gamma   90.00
#
_symmetry.space_group_name_H-M   'P 1'
#
loop_
_entity.id
_entity.type
_entity.pdbx_description
1 polymer ?
#
loop_
_entity_poly.entity_id
_entity_poly.type
_entity_poly.pdbx_seq_one_letter_code
_entity_poly.pdbx_strand_id
1 'polypeptide(L)'
;MQLSIKTQPLGIDKIKIDNGQSFDITENGKYLGTLISAEGYYRKYNLLCFIGWSIDKKEISNIVPSIGQGDFESSICLSLDAVGKIEVKEKTYIGFVYTVGLRDRRAKNYFLIELDKDKITIADKSALVDSLQNNSDEKSIAMLRKYFSQNISR
;
A
#
# COMPACT_ATOMS: atom_id res chain seq x y z
N MET A 1 11.58 -8.76 -14.85
CA MET A 1 10.38 -9.61 -14.66
C MET A 1 9.26 -8.96 -15.46
N GLN A 2 8.57 -9.70 -16.32
CA GLN A 2 7.44 -9.16 -17.10
C GLN A 2 6.15 -9.60 -16.40
N LEU A 3 5.55 -8.69 -15.63
CA LEU A 3 4.30 -8.92 -14.93
C LEU A 3 3.12 -8.65 -15.88
N SER A 4 2.15 -9.57 -15.93
CA SER A 4 0.87 -9.33 -16.60
C SER A 4 -0.19 -8.92 -15.56
N ILE A 5 -1.10 -8.04 -15.96
CA ILE A 5 -2.21 -7.59 -15.12
C ILE A 5 -3.46 -8.29 -15.62
N LYS A 6 -4.09 -9.08 -14.75
CA LYS A 6 -5.40 -9.68 -15.05
C LYS A 6 -6.44 -8.59 -14.88
N THR A 7 -6.72 -7.86 -15.96
CA THR A 7 -7.60 -6.69 -15.96
C THR A 7 -9.02 -7.07 -15.50
N GLN A 8 -9.35 -6.75 -14.25
CA GLN A 8 -10.68 -6.17 -14.00
C GLN A 8 -10.68 -4.75 -14.57
N PRO A 9 -11.80 -4.25 -15.10
CA PRO A 9 -11.89 -2.88 -15.59
C PRO A 9 -11.94 -1.93 -14.39
N LEU A 10 -10.82 -1.78 -13.69
CA LEU A 10 -10.65 -0.83 -12.58
C LEU A 10 -10.62 0.63 -13.08
N GLY A 11 -10.73 0.85 -14.40
CA GLY A 11 -10.64 2.17 -15.01
C GLY A 11 -9.28 2.83 -14.82
N ILE A 12 -8.23 2.04 -14.56
CA ILE A 12 -6.86 2.50 -14.42
C ILE A 12 -6.15 2.35 -15.77
N ASP A 13 -5.75 3.48 -16.34
CA ASP A 13 -4.99 3.58 -17.58
C ASP A 13 -3.52 3.90 -17.31
N LYS A 14 -2.65 3.62 -18.29
CA LYS A 14 -1.22 3.96 -18.28
C LYS A 14 -0.49 3.48 -17.01
N ILE A 15 -0.73 2.22 -16.65
CA ILE A 15 -0.08 1.60 -15.50
C ILE A 15 1.44 1.57 -15.70
N LYS A 16 2.16 2.14 -14.72
CA LYS A 16 3.61 2.08 -14.61
C LYS A 16 3.96 1.33 -13.33
N ILE A 17 4.51 0.13 -13.49
CA ILE A 17 5.03 -0.66 -12.38
C ILE A 17 6.42 -0.15 -12.01
N ASP A 18 6.67 0.08 -10.72
CA ASP A 18 8.02 0.31 -10.21
C ASP A 18 8.63 -1.02 -9.75
N ASN A 19 9.40 -1.64 -10.65
CA ASN A 19 10.11 -2.89 -10.36
C ASN A 19 11.19 -2.72 -9.28
N GLY A 20 11.65 -1.49 -9.00
CA GLY A 20 12.59 -1.19 -7.90
C GLY A 20 11.92 -1.18 -6.53
N GLN A 21 10.58 -1.14 -6.49
CA GLN A 21 9.78 -1.12 -5.27
C GLN A 21 8.82 -2.32 -5.23
N SER A 22 9.37 -3.51 -5.47
CA SER A 22 8.68 -4.78 -5.32
C SER A 22 9.23 -5.55 -4.12
N PHE A 23 8.35 -6.12 -3.30
CA PHE A 23 8.71 -6.74 -2.03
C PHE A 23 8.10 -8.14 -1.94
N ASP A 24 8.96 -9.16 -1.84
CA ASP A 24 8.53 -10.52 -1.56
C ASP A 24 8.11 -10.65 -0.10
N ILE A 25 6.97 -11.29 0.12
CA ILE A 25 6.48 -11.70 1.42
C ILE A 25 6.76 -13.19 1.58
N THR A 26 7.52 -13.51 2.62
CA THR A 26 7.81 -14.88 3.02
C THR A 26 7.46 -15.10 4.49
N GLU A 27 6.86 -16.24 4.80
CA GLU A 27 6.51 -16.67 6.15
C GLU A 27 7.16 -18.04 6.40
N ASN A 28 7.97 -18.16 7.45
CA ASN A 28 8.66 -19.42 7.78
C ASN A 28 9.43 -20.03 6.58
N GLY A 29 10.04 -19.18 5.76
CA GLY A 29 10.75 -19.59 4.54
C GLY A 29 9.87 -19.95 3.34
N LYS A 30 8.54 -19.96 3.51
CA LYS A 30 7.57 -20.18 2.43
C LYS A 30 7.18 -18.84 1.80
N TYR A 31 7.27 -18.77 0.47
CA TYR A 31 6.78 -17.63 -0.29
C TYR A 31 5.25 -17.55 -0.22
N LEU A 32 4.73 -16.36 0.11
CA LEU A 32 3.30 -16.07 0.13
C LEU A 32 2.85 -15.23 -1.07
N GLY A 33 3.66 -14.25 -1.46
CA GLY A 33 3.37 -13.40 -2.61
C GLY A 33 4.33 -12.23 -2.71
N THR A 34 4.17 -11.40 -3.73
CA THR A 34 4.96 -10.20 -3.98
C THR A 34 4.03 -9.00 -4.01
N LEU A 35 4.36 -7.98 -3.21
CA LEU A 35 3.78 -6.65 -3.31
C LEU A 35 4.53 -5.86 -4.37
N ILE A 36 3.79 -5.22 -5.26
CA ILE A 36 4.32 -4.50 -6.40
C ILE A 36 3.75 -3.09 -6.36
N SER A 37 4.57 -2.10 -6.05
CA SER A 37 4.14 -0.71 -6.12
C SER A 37 4.02 -0.27 -7.58
N ALA A 38 2.93 0.45 -7.88
CA ALA A 38 2.68 0.97 -9.20
C ALA A 38 1.88 2.28 -9.15
N GLU A 39 1.99 3.02 -10.24
CA GLU A 39 1.27 4.27 -10.47
C GLU A 39 0.42 4.15 -11.74
N GLY A 40 -0.66 4.90 -11.81
CA GLY A 40 -1.53 4.92 -12.98
C GLY A 40 -2.52 6.07 -12.95
N TYR A 41 -3.38 6.15 -13.96
CA TYR A 41 -4.42 7.18 -14.05
C TYR A 41 -5.80 6.59 -13.92
N TYR A 42 -6.55 7.00 -12.90
CA TYR A 42 -7.96 6.63 -12.76
C TYR A 42 -8.78 7.49 -13.69
N ARG A 43 -9.56 6.84 -14.57
CA ARG A 43 -10.43 7.48 -15.56
C ARG A 43 -9.73 8.57 -16.39
N LYS A 44 -8.42 8.42 -16.65
CA LYS A 44 -7.55 9.35 -17.41
C LYS A 44 -7.19 10.69 -16.76
N TYR A 45 -7.72 11.01 -15.57
CA TYR A 45 -7.55 12.36 -15.00
C TYR A 45 -6.75 12.38 -13.70
N ASN A 46 -6.89 11.37 -12.84
CA ASN A 46 -6.30 11.40 -11.51
C ASN A 46 -5.13 10.43 -11.41
N LEU A 47 -3.93 10.95 -11.13
CA LEU A 47 -2.77 10.12 -10.80
C LEU A 47 -3.06 9.39 -9.49
N LEU A 48 -2.96 8.06 -9.51
CA LEU A 48 -3.08 7.22 -8.33
C LEU A 48 -1.79 6.41 -8.12
N CYS A 49 -1.53 6.11 -6.85
CA CYS A 49 -0.70 4.98 -6.47
C CYS A 49 -1.59 3.79 -6.12
N PHE A 50 -1.09 2.59 -6.39
CA PHE A 50 -1.73 1.36 -5.99
C PHE A 50 -0.70 0.28 -5.72
N ILE A 51 -1.14 -0.74 -4.98
CA ILE A 51 -0.37 -1.92 -4.66
C ILE A 51 -0.93 -3.10 -5.44
N GLY A 52 -0.12 -3.64 -6.33
CA GLY A 52 -0.35 -4.93 -6.96
C GLY A 52 0.05 -6.06 -6.02
N TRP A 53 -0.75 -7.12 -5.98
CA TRP A 53 -0.44 -8.37 -5.31
C TRP A 53 -0.29 -9.47 -6.34
N SER A 54 0.82 -10.21 -6.27
CA SER A 54 1.07 -11.38 -7.11
C SER A 54 1.39 -12.59 -6.25
N ILE A 55 0.71 -13.71 -6.49
CA ILE A 55 0.96 -14.97 -5.77
C ILE A 55 1.91 -15.91 -6.51
N ASP A 56 2.36 -15.53 -7.71
CA ASP A 56 3.18 -16.37 -8.59
C ASP A 56 4.35 -15.62 -9.25
N LYS A 57 4.53 -14.34 -8.94
CA LYS A 57 5.51 -13.40 -9.51
C LYS A 57 5.34 -13.15 -11.02
N LYS A 58 4.24 -13.60 -11.61
CA LYS A 58 3.97 -13.51 -13.05
C LYS A 58 2.73 -12.68 -13.31
N GLU A 59 1.65 -12.92 -12.57
CA GLU A 59 0.38 -12.23 -12.71
C GLU A 59 0.07 -11.41 -11.45
N ILE A 60 -0.37 -10.17 -11.64
CA ILE A 60 -1.00 -9.40 -10.58
C ILE A 60 -2.43 -9.92 -10.43
N SER A 61 -2.71 -10.58 -9.30
CA SER A 61 -3.99 -11.20 -8.97
C SER A 61 -4.95 -10.24 -8.27
N ASN A 62 -4.44 -9.19 -7.63
CA ASN A 62 -5.24 -8.15 -6.99
C ASN A 62 -4.56 -6.78 -7.11
N ILE A 63 -5.35 -5.72 -7.25
CA ILE A 63 -4.89 -4.33 -7.24
C ILE A 63 -5.66 -3.61 -6.14
N VAL A 64 -4.92 -3.04 -5.19
CA VAL A 64 -5.48 -2.25 -4.10
C VAL A 64 -5.08 -0.79 -4.32
N PRO A 65 -6.03 0.11 -4.64
CA PRO A 65 -5.76 1.55 -4.69
C PRO A 65 -5.21 2.04 -3.35
N SER A 66 -4.17 2.88 -3.37
CA SER A 66 -3.60 3.47 -2.16
C SER A 66 -3.83 4.97 -2.09
N ILE A 67 -3.01 5.77 -2.75
CA ILE A 67 -3.10 7.25 -2.74
C ILE A 67 -3.79 7.75 -4.00
N GLY A 68 -4.65 8.77 -3.89
CA GLY A 68 -5.35 9.37 -5.02
C GLY A 68 -6.73 8.77 -5.32
N GLN A 69 -7.23 7.88 -4.45
CA GLN A 69 -8.56 7.30 -4.52
C GLN A 69 -9.09 6.96 -3.11
N GLY A 70 -10.41 6.87 -2.95
CA GLY A 70 -11.04 6.52 -1.68
C GLY A 70 -10.76 7.58 -0.60
N ASP A 71 -10.33 7.14 0.58
CA ASP A 71 -10.00 8.02 1.71
C ASP A 71 -8.82 8.97 1.41
N PHE A 72 -8.07 8.70 0.34
CA PHE A 72 -6.93 9.50 -0.12
C PHE A 72 -7.20 10.26 -1.42
N GLU A 73 -8.46 10.47 -1.83
CA GLU A 73 -8.81 11.14 -3.09
C GLU A 73 -8.25 12.57 -3.23
N SER A 74 -8.05 13.26 -2.10
CA SER A 74 -7.51 14.62 -2.06
C SER A 74 -5.97 14.68 -2.05
N SER A 75 -5.31 13.52 -2.03
CA SER A 75 -3.87 13.39 -1.96
C SER A 75 -3.29 12.94 -3.28
N ILE A 76 -2.33 13.70 -3.82
CA ILE A 76 -1.56 13.30 -5.00
C ILE A 76 -0.40 12.42 -4.54
N CYS A 77 -0.24 11.24 -5.15
CA CYS A 77 0.92 10.40 -4.85
C CYS A 77 2.19 11.05 -5.42
N LEU A 78 3.20 11.29 -4.58
CA LEU A 78 4.49 11.85 -5.01
C LEU A 78 5.62 10.82 -4.93
N SER A 79 5.68 10.05 -3.85
CA SER A 79 6.64 8.96 -3.70
C SER A 79 6.21 7.96 -2.62
N LEU A 80 6.61 6.71 -2.79
CA LEU A 80 6.63 5.72 -1.71
C LEU A 80 8.01 5.74 -1.05
N ASP A 81 8.07 6.13 0.22
CA ASP A 81 9.32 6.36 0.94
C ASP A 81 9.77 5.14 1.74
N ALA A 82 8.82 4.39 2.31
CA ALA A 82 9.13 3.22 3.12
C ALA A 82 7.99 2.20 3.09
N VAL A 83 8.36 0.93 3.23
CA VAL A 83 7.45 -0.20 3.40
C VAL A 83 7.94 -1.03 4.58
N GLY A 84 7.03 -1.58 5.37
CA GLY A 84 7.44 -2.56 6.35
C GLY A 84 6.33 -3.32 7.03
N LYS A 85 6.70 -4.53 7.45
CA LYS A 85 5.84 -5.45 8.17
C LYS A 85 5.60 -4.99 9.61
N ILE A 86 4.38 -5.18 10.09
CA ILE A 86 3.90 -4.85 11.43
C ILE A 86 3.11 -6.05 11.93
N GLU A 87 3.62 -6.72 12.96
CA GLU A 87 2.97 -7.88 13.57
C GLU A 87 2.26 -7.45 14.85
N VAL A 88 0.97 -7.75 14.97
CA VAL A 88 0.14 -7.33 16.10
C VAL A 88 -0.83 -8.46 16.45
N LYS A 89 -0.62 -9.08 17.61
CA LYS A 89 -1.33 -10.32 18.01
C LYS A 89 -1.16 -11.38 16.91
N GLU A 90 -2.24 -11.93 16.38
CA GLU A 90 -2.26 -12.93 15.31
C GLU A 90 -2.40 -12.31 13.91
N LYS A 91 -2.37 -10.97 13.80
CA LYS A 91 -2.54 -10.27 12.53
C LYS A 91 -1.22 -9.71 12.02
N THR A 92 -1.05 -9.82 10.71
CA THR A 92 0.09 -9.24 9.99
C THR A 92 -0.40 -8.10 9.12
N TYR A 93 0.15 -6.91 9.36
CA TYR A 93 -0.07 -5.75 8.54
C TYR A 93 1.20 -5.36 7.79
N ILE A 94 1.02 -4.63 6.70
CA ILE A 94 2.10 -4.05 5.92
C ILE A 94 1.79 -2.56 5.79
N GLY A 95 2.63 -1.76 6.43
CA GLY A 95 2.55 -0.32 6.38
C GLY A 95 3.38 0.22 5.23
N PHE A 96 2.84 1.27 4.61
CA PHE A 96 3.49 2.04 3.57
C PHE A 96 3.52 3.50 4.03
N VAL A 97 4.64 4.17 3.80
CA VAL A 97 4.80 5.61 4.05
C VAL A 97 4.93 6.31 2.71
N TYR A 98 3.97 7.16 2.40
CA TYR A 98 3.97 7.95 1.17
C TYR A 98 4.29 9.41 1.47
N THR A 99 5.08 10.03 0.60
CA THR A 99 5.01 11.48 0.42
C THR A 99 3.83 11.78 -0.49
N VAL A 100 2.97 12.68 -0.04
CA VAL A 100 1.80 13.10 -0.82
C VAL A 100 1.78 14.62 -1.02
N GLY A 101 1.21 15.03 -2.14
CA GLY A 101 0.89 16.42 -2.43
C GLY A 101 -0.54 16.73 -2.00
N LEU A 102 -0.69 17.76 -1.18
CA LEU A 102 -1.96 18.40 -0.87
C LEU A 102 -2.04 19.72 -1.65
N ARG A 103 -3.18 20.42 -1.56
CA ARG A 103 -3.44 21.65 -2.34
C ARG A 103 -2.35 22.73 -2.18
N ASP A 104 -1.78 22.87 -1.00
CA ASP A 104 -0.89 23.97 -0.60
C ASP A 104 0.47 23.50 -0.04
N ARG A 105 0.63 22.19 0.21
CA ARG A 105 1.81 21.64 0.90
C ARG A 105 2.05 20.19 0.54
N ARG A 106 3.21 19.68 0.97
CA ARG A 106 3.47 18.23 1.04
C ARG A 106 3.12 17.72 2.42
N ALA A 107 2.69 16.46 2.49
CA ALA A 107 2.48 15.75 3.74
C ALA A 107 3.03 14.32 3.63
N LYS A 108 3.01 13.60 4.76
CA LYS A 108 3.26 12.17 4.79
C LYS A 108 1.96 11.46 5.12
N ASN A 109 1.64 10.38 4.41
CA ASN A 109 0.49 9.53 4.69
C ASN A 109 0.92 8.09 4.92
N TYR A 110 0.23 7.41 5.83
CA TYR A 110 0.31 5.96 5.96
C TYR A 110 -0.77 5.32 5.11
N PHE A 111 -0.40 4.30 4.33
CA PHE A 111 -1.35 3.34 3.78
C PHE A 111 -1.11 1.99 4.46
N LEU A 112 -2.16 1.23 4.71
CA LEU A 112 -2.07 0.01 5.48
C LEU A 112 -2.88 -1.10 4.82
N ILE A 113 -2.25 -2.27 4.67
CA ILE A 113 -2.95 -3.50 4.30
C ILE A 113 -2.81 -4.56 5.39
N GLU A 114 -3.83 -5.39 5.54
CA GLU A 114 -3.77 -6.64 6.30
C GLU A 114 -3.52 -7.81 5.34
N LEU A 115 -2.62 -8.71 5.73
CA LEU A 115 -2.34 -9.96 5.03
C LEU A 115 -3.10 -11.10 5.72
N ASP A 116 -4.06 -11.68 5.01
CA ASP A 116 -4.67 -12.96 5.38
C ASP A 116 -3.76 -14.08 4.85
N LYS A 117 -2.99 -14.69 5.75
CA LYS A 117 -2.00 -15.73 5.42
C LYS A 117 -2.64 -17.04 4.98
N ASP A 118 -3.84 -17.35 5.47
CA ASP A 118 -4.55 -18.59 5.18
C ASP A 118 -5.13 -18.53 3.76
N LYS A 119 -5.70 -17.38 3.39
CA LYS A 119 -6.26 -17.16 2.05
C LYS A 119 -5.24 -16.63 1.04
N ILE A 120 -4.07 -16.18 1.51
CA ILE A 120 -3.02 -15.55 0.69
C ILE A 120 -3.57 -14.32 -0.05
N THR A 121 -4.30 -13.48 0.69
CA THR A 121 -4.95 -12.27 0.18
C THR A 121 -4.56 -11.04 0.99
N ILE A 122 -4.62 -9.88 0.36
CA ILE A 122 -4.42 -8.58 1.02
C ILE A 122 -5.72 -7.75 1.00
N ALA A 123 -5.92 -6.93 2.03
CA ALA A 123 -7.05 -6.02 2.13
C ALA A 123 -6.64 -4.67 2.72
N ASP A 124 -7.22 -3.57 2.21
CA ASP A 124 -7.01 -2.23 2.75
C ASP A 124 -7.58 -2.13 4.18
N LYS A 125 -6.76 -1.57 5.08
CA LYS A 125 -7.07 -1.29 6.49
C LYS A 125 -6.63 0.12 6.90
N SER A 126 -6.51 1.04 5.95
CA SER A 126 -6.03 2.40 6.19
C SER A 126 -6.93 3.19 7.15
N ALA A 127 -8.21 2.84 7.27
CA ALA A 127 -9.11 3.36 8.30
C ALA A 127 -8.56 3.26 9.73
N LEU A 128 -7.69 2.27 10.03
CA LEU A 128 -7.06 2.12 11.34
C LEU A 128 -6.03 3.21 11.65
N VAL A 129 -5.59 3.96 10.65
CA VAL A 129 -4.54 4.99 10.74
C VAL A 129 -5.02 6.35 10.24
N ASP A 130 -6.33 6.55 10.03
CA ASP A 130 -6.91 7.81 9.54
C ASP A 130 -6.54 9.02 10.41
N SER A 131 -6.56 8.82 11.74
CA SER A 131 -6.18 9.87 12.70
C SER A 131 -4.72 10.36 12.55
N LEU A 132 -3.89 9.65 11.79
CA LEU A 132 -2.48 9.94 11.58
C LEU A 132 -2.21 10.60 10.22
N GLN A 133 -3.21 10.85 9.38
CA GLN A 133 -3.01 11.29 8.00
C GLN A 133 -2.89 12.82 7.86
N ASN A 134 -2.34 13.28 6.74
CA ASN A 134 -2.33 14.67 6.26
C ASN A 134 -1.71 15.70 7.23
N ASN A 135 -0.89 15.23 8.16
CA ASN A 135 -0.17 16.07 9.10
C ASN A 135 1.31 16.21 8.69
N SER A 136 2.00 17.15 9.33
CA SER A 136 3.43 17.44 9.07
C SER A 136 4.38 16.60 9.92
N ASP A 137 3.86 15.66 10.71
CA ASP A 137 4.69 14.83 11.57
C ASP A 137 5.61 13.96 10.71
N GLU A 138 6.81 13.74 11.21
CA GLU A 138 7.67 12.72 10.64
C GLU A 138 6.96 11.36 10.73
N LYS A 139 6.95 10.62 9.61
CA LYS A 139 6.31 9.30 9.53
C LYS A 139 7.34 8.25 9.21
N SER A 140 7.25 7.13 9.91
CA SER A 140 8.12 5.98 9.70
C SER A 140 7.40 4.70 10.07
N ILE A 141 7.86 3.58 9.51
CA ILE A 141 7.35 2.26 9.90
C ILE A 141 7.59 2.00 11.39
N ALA A 142 8.68 2.49 11.97
CA ALA A 142 8.97 2.34 13.40
C ALA A 142 7.91 3.04 14.28
N MET A 143 7.51 4.26 13.91
CA MET A 143 6.44 4.98 14.61
C MET A 143 5.10 4.26 14.44
N LEU A 144 4.81 3.75 13.24
CA LEU A 144 3.58 3.00 12.99
C LEU A 144 3.50 1.71 13.81
N ARG A 145 4.61 0.96 13.93
CA ARG A 145 4.71 -0.20 14.84
C ARG A 145 4.41 0.19 16.29
N LYS A 146 5.00 1.29 16.75
CA LYS A 146 4.75 1.81 18.11
C LYS A 146 3.28 2.17 18.31
N TYR A 147 2.66 2.86 17.35
CA TYR A 147 1.24 3.21 17.40
C TYR A 147 0.35 1.97 17.56
N PHE A 148 0.57 0.93 16.75
CA PHE A 148 -0.20 -0.31 16.83
C PHE A 148 -0.01 -1.03 18.17
N SER A 149 1.24 -1.09 18.67
CA SER A 149 1.54 -1.71 19.97
C SER A 149 0.80 -1.05 21.13
N GLN A 150 0.49 0.25 21.03
CA GLN A 150 -0.12 1.05 22.09
C GLN A 150 -1.64 1.15 21.98
N ASN A 151 -2.19 1.21 20.76
CA ASN A 151 -3.59 1.57 20.53
C ASN A 151 -4.45 0.39 20.03
N ILE A 152 -3.84 -0.63 19.42
CA ILE A 152 -4.54 -1.75 18.78
C ILE A 152 -4.26 -3.08 19.52
N SER A 153 -3.38 -3.06 20.55
CA SER A 153 -3.09 -4.21 21.40
C SER A 153 -4.11 -4.50 22.51
N ARG A 154 -5.17 -3.68 22.69
CA ARG A 154 -6.26 -4.02 23.63
C ARG A 154 -7.22 -5.03 23.03
#